data_AF-A0A4Y2FLM3-F1
#
_entry.id   AF-A0A4Y2FLM3-F1
#
_cell.length_a   1.000
_cell.length_b   1.000
_cell.length_c   1.000
_cell.angle_alpha   90.00
_cell.angle_beta   90.00
_cell.angle_gamma   90.00
#
_symmetry.space_group_name_H-M   'P 1'
#
loop_
_entity.id
_entity.type
_entity.pdbx_description
1 polymer ?
#
loop_
_entity_poly.entity_id
_entity_poly.type
_entity_poly.pdbx_seq_one_letter_code
_entity_poly.pdbx_strand_id
1 'polypeptide(L)'
;MPRETKLLVYNTYLLPILTYACPIFGYAFKTNIKIIDVQYHSVIRSICNAKWYISNSEIRKALNYPSLKEYIVKIATKFFNSLDTHENAAIQLIPNYTADTKIKSPRNPNSEIRKALNYPSLKEYIVYKNTSKKDCLKPRNTPRKCLHCNSAHTANFTGCPKNPIHRKSFPAPPENSWSDSAVIVYVRALPIAIT
;
A
#
# COMPACT_ATOMS: atom_id res chain seq x y z
N MET A 1 1.57 7.13 26.08
CA MET A 1 1.79 8.09 24.95
C MET A 1 0.45 8.41 24.29
N PRO A 2 0.06 9.71 24.21
CA PRO A 2 -1.17 10.15 23.57
C PRO A 2 -1.22 9.77 22.07
N ARG A 3 -2.44 9.62 21.53
CA ARG A 3 -2.67 9.22 20.13
C ARG A 3 -2.02 10.19 19.14
N GLU A 4 -2.15 11.49 19.37
CA GLU A 4 -1.63 12.54 18.48
C GLU A 4 -0.11 12.49 18.39
N THR A 5 0.56 12.30 19.53
CA THR A 5 2.01 12.12 19.56
C THR A 5 2.43 10.88 18.77
N LYS A 6 1.67 9.76 18.86
CA LYS A 6 1.95 8.54 18.08
C LYS A 6 1.81 8.79 16.58
N LEU A 7 0.76 9.51 16.17
CA LEU A 7 0.56 9.90 14.77
C LEU A 7 1.70 10.82 14.29
N LEU A 8 2.13 11.77 15.12
CA LEU A 8 3.24 12.66 14.78
C LEU A 8 4.53 11.86 14.55
N VAL A 9 4.90 10.98 15.48
CA VAL A 9 6.10 10.12 15.35
C VAL A 9 6.01 9.23 14.11
N TYR A 10 4.82 8.68 13.82
CA TYR A 10 4.61 7.91 12.60
C TYR A 10 4.84 8.75 11.35
N ASN A 11 4.29 9.96 11.29
CA ASN A 11 4.38 10.86 10.14
C ASN A 11 5.79 11.38 9.91
N THR A 12 6.55 11.64 10.99
CA THR A 12 7.88 12.26 10.89
C THR A 12 9.00 11.25 10.65
N TYR A 13 8.89 10.04 11.21
CA TYR A 13 9.96 9.04 11.14
C TYR A 13 9.58 7.83 10.30
N LEU A 14 8.52 7.11 10.69
CA LEU A 14 8.21 5.81 10.11
C LEU A 14 7.69 5.91 8.67
N LEU A 15 6.81 6.88 8.41
CA LEU A 15 6.18 7.05 7.11
C LEU A 15 7.19 7.47 6.04
N PRO A 16 8.10 8.44 6.27
CA PRO A 16 9.18 8.76 5.34
C PRO A 16 10.13 7.58 5.07
N ILE A 17 10.46 6.78 6.09
CA ILE A 17 11.28 5.56 5.91
C ILE A 17 10.56 4.56 4.99
N LEU A 18 9.26 4.34 5.23
CA LEU A 18 8.43 3.41 4.47
C LEU A 18 8.24 3.86 3.01
N THR A 19 8.15 5.18 2.78
CA THR A 19 7.87 5.76 1.45
C THR A 19 9.07 6.45 0.80
N TYR A 20 10.28 6.32 1.34
CA TYR A 20 11.46 7.05 0.87
C TYR A 20 11.71 6.81 -0.63
N ALA A 21 11.52 5.57 -1.05
CA ALA A 21 11.78 5.12 -2.40
C ALA A 21 10.61 5.45 -3.36
N CYS A 22 9.43 5.80 -2.85
CA CYS A 22 8.23 5.96 -3.66
C CYS A 22 8.26 7.10 -4.70
N PRO A 23 8.89 8.27 -4.47
CA PRO A 23 9.02 9.32 -5.48
C PRO A 23 9.83 8.87 -6.70
N ILE A 24 10.91 8.10 -6.46
CA ILE A 24 11.84 7.64 -7.50
C ILE A 24 11.33 6.37 -8.16
N PHE A 25 10.83 5.43 -7.36
CA PHE A 25 10.31 4.14 -7.79
C PHE A 25 8.78 4.13 -7.81
N GLY A 26 8.12 5.24 -8.17
CA GLY A 26 6.66 5.36 -8.27
C GLY A 26 6.00 4.29 -9.16
N TYR A 27 6.83 3.51 -9.85
CA TYR A 27 6.52 2.32 -10.63
C TYR A 27 6.76 0.97 -9.89
N ALA A 28 6.75 0.95 -8.55
CA ALA A 28 6.90 -0.30 -7.80
C ALA A 28 5.82 -1.32 -8.22
N PHE A 29 6.21 -2.60 -8.33
CA PHE A 29 5.28 -3.66 -8.73
C PHE A 29 4.07 -3.69 -7.78
N LYS A 30 2.86 -3.94 -8.31
CA LYS A 30 1.58 -3.85 -7.59
C LYS A 30 1.58 -4.58 -6.23
N THR A 31 2.35 -5.67 -6.10
CA THR A 31 2.49 -6.40 -4.83
C THR A 31 3.23 -5.61 -3.77
N ASN A 32 4.29 -4.88 -4.12
CA ASN A 32 5.10 -4.13 -3.17
C ASN A 32 4.32 -2.93 -2.63
N ILE A 33 3.61 -2.23 -3.50
CA ILE A 33 2.68 -1.16 -3.09
C ILE A 33 1.62 -1.73 -2.13
N LYS A 34 1.07 -2.91 -2.43
CA LYS A 34 0.10 -3.58 -1.54
C LYS A 34 0.70 -3.95 -0.18
N ILE A 35 1.94 -4.42 -0.14
CA ILE A 35 2.64 -4.73 1.12
C ILE A 35 2.79 -3.45 1.97
N ILE A 36 3.24 -2.36 1.35
CA ILE A 36 3.38 -1.06 2.01
C ILE A 36 2.03 -0.56 2.51
N ASP A 37 0.98 -0.66 1.69
CA ASP A 37 -0.39 -0.25 2.03
C ASP A 37 -0.96 -1.04 3.21
N VAL A 38 -0.68 -2.34 3.29
CA VAL A 38 -1.06 -3.18 4.43
C VAL A 38 -0.36 -2.72 5.70
N GLN A 39 0.95 -2.43 5.64
CA GLN A 39 1.69 -1.95 6.82
C GLN A 39 1.22 -0.56 7.26
N TYR A 40 1.01 0.33 6.31
CA TYR A 40 0.47 1.66 6.54
C TYR A 40 -0.87 1.61 7.29
N HIS A 41 -1.80 0.77 6.82
CA HIS A 41 -3.08 0.58 7.49
C HIS A 41 -2.94 -0.13 8.84
N SER A 42 -2.05 -1.11 8.97
CA SER A 42 -1.81 -1.80 10.24
C SER A 42 -1.35 -0.83 11.33
N VAL A 43 -0.39 0.04 11.04
CA VAL A 43 0.13 1.00 12.03
C VAL A 43 -0.95 2.01 12.45
N ILE A 44 -1.72 2.56 11.50
CA ILE A 44 -2.83 3.47 11.81
C ILE A 44 -3.85 2.80 12.73
N ARG A 45 -4.19 1.53 12.44
CA ARG A 45 -5.10 0.75 13.30
C ARG A 45 -4.54 0.53 14.70
N SER A 46 -3.25 0.21 14.82
CA SER A 46 -2.57 0.05 16.10
C SER A 46 -2.55 1.35 16.92
N ILE A 47 -2.36 2.50 16.26
CA ILE A 47 -2.36 3.81 16.92
C ILE A 47 -3.74 4.14 17.50
N CYS A 48 -4.81 3.84 16.74
CA CYS A 48 -6.20 4.06 17.15
C CYS A 48 -6.78 2.95 18.01
N ASN A 49 -6.05 1.86 18.24
CA ASN A 49 -6.57 0.64 18.85
C ASN A 49 -7.90 0.17 18.21
N ALA A 50 -7.96 0.20 16.87
CA ALA A 50 -9.19 -0.04 16.12
C ALA A 50 -9.57 -1.52 16.07
N LYS A 51 -10.84 -1.83 16.38
CA LYS A 51 -11.39 -3.20 16.35
C LYS A 51 -11.43 -3.78 14.94
N TRP A 52 -11.23 -5.10 14.81
CA TRP A 52 -11.01 -5.82 13.55
C TRP A 52 -12.11 -5.63 12.49
N TYR A 53 -13.36 -5.39 12.92
CA TYR A 53 -14.52 -5.22 12.04
C TYR A 53 -14.67 -3.79 11.49
N ILE A 54 -13.89 -2.82 11.97
CA ILE A 54 -13.92 -1.43 11.46
C ILE A 54 -13.14 -1.34 10.16
N SER A 55 -13.72 -0.73 9.12
CA SER A 55 -13.05 -0.62 7.82
C SER A 55 -11.88 0.36 7.83
N ASN A 56 -10.83 0.06 7.06
CA ASN A 56 -9.66 0.95 6.95
C ASN A 56 -10.00 2.31 6.31
N SER A 57 -11.04 2.35 5.47
CA SER A 57 -11.57 3.59 4.88
C SER A 57 -12.21 4.49 5.92
N GLU A 58 -13.02 3.93 6.83
CA GLU A 58 -13.66 4.71 7.89
C GLU A 58 -12.64 5.25 8.87
N ILE A 59 -11.64 4.45 9.25
CA ILE A 59 -10.57 4.90 10.15
C ILE A 59 -9.84 6.12 9.56
N ARG A 60 -9.52 6.08 8.27
CA ARG A 60 -8.89 7.23 7.60
C ARG A 60 -9.81 8.44 7.54
N LYS A 61 -11.08 8.26 7.15
CA LYS A 61 -12.07 9.35 7.12
C LYS A 61 -12.29 9.96 8.51
N ALA A 62 -12.27 9.15 9.56
CA ALA A 62 -12.41 9.59 10.94
C ALA A 62 -11.23 10.47 11.37
N LEU A 63 -10.01 10.14 10.94
CA LEU A 63 -8.76 10.85 11.24
C LEU A 63 -8.41 11.96 10.22
N ASN A 64 -9.21 12.14 9.17
CA ASN A 64 -8.89 12.98 8.00
C ASN A 64 -7.51 12.66 7.38
N TYR A 65 -7.14 11.38 7.37
CA TYR A 65 -5.82 10.92 6.90
C TYR A 65 -5.85 10.58 5.40
N PRO A 66 -4.85 11.00 4.60
CA PRO A 66 -4.81 10.71 3.16
C PRO A 66 -4.72 9.19 2.90
N SER A 67 -4.93 8.76 1.66
CA SER A 67 -4.52 7.40 1.28
C SER A 67 -3.00 7.32 1.05
N LEU A 68 -2.41 6.13 1.14
CA LEU A 68 -0.99 5.93 0.80
C LEU A 68 -0.67 6.45 -0.61
N LYS A 69 -1.59 6.24 -1.56
CA LYS A 69 -1.44 6.70 -2.94
C LYS A 69 -1.39 8.22 -3.05
N GLU A 70 -2.33 8.91 -2.40
CA GLU A 70 -2.35 10.39 -2.34
C GLU A 70 -1.06 10.92 -1.71
N TYR A 71 -0.59 10.28 -0.64
CA TYR A 71 0.65 10.67 0.03
C TYR A 71 1.87 10.49 -0.87
N ILE A 72 1.99 9.35 -1.57
CA ILE A 72 3.08 9.12 -2.54
C ILE A 72 3.07 10.17 -3.64
N VAL A 73 1.89 10.48 -4.21
CA VAL A 73 1.75 11.52 -5.24
C VAL A 73 2.19 12.88 -4.70
N LYS A 74 1.79 13.24 -3.47
CA LYS A 74 2.19 14.49 -2.83
C LYS A 74 3.71 14.62 -2.62
N ILE A 75 4.38 13.53 -2.22
CA ILE A 75 5.85 13.57 -2.08
C ILE A 75 6.50 13.63 -3.46
N ALA A 76 6.01 12.84 -4.42
CA ALA A 76 6.56 12.81 -5.77
C ALA A 76 6.48 14.19 -6.44
N THR A 77 5.34 14.87 -6.39
CA THR A 77 5.18 16.22 -6.94
C THR A 77 6.16 17.20 -6.31
N LYS A 78 6.27 17.20 -4.97
CA LYS A 78 7.21 18.06 -4.26
C LYS A 78 8.67 17.79 -4.67
N PHE A 79 9.04 16.51 -4.80
CA PHE A 79 10.37 16.10 -5.22
C PHE A 79 10.68 16.57 -6.65
N PHE A 80 9.79 16.30 -7.62
CA PHE A 80 10.03 16.68 -9.02
C PHE A 80 10.03 18.20 -9.24
N ASN A 81 9.16 18.93 -8.54
CA ASN A 81 9.17 20.39 -8.60
C ASN A 81 10.51 20.95 -8.06
N SER A 82 11.09 20.31 -7.04
CA SER A 82 12.39 20.72 -6.50
C SER A 82 13.57 20.43 -7.42
N LEU A 83 13.44 19.45 -8.33
CA LEU A 83 14.50 19.15 -9.31
C LEU A 83 14.61 20.23 -10.38
N ASP A 84 13.48 20.82 -10.80
CA ASP A 84 13.47 21.89 -11.81
C ASP A 84 14.14 23.18 -11.29
N THR A 85 14.05 23.43 -9.98
CA THR A 85 14.59 24.63 -9.32
C THR A 85 16.00 24.43 -8.73
N HIS A 86 16.62 23.27 -8.93
CA HIS A 86 17.86 22.91 -8.23
C HIS A 86 19.08 23.60 -8.86
N GLU A 87 19.98 24.17 -8.04
CA GLU A 87 21.15 24.93 -8.50
C GLU A 87 22.21 24.05 -9.20
N ASN A 88 22.31 22.78 -8.81
CA ASN A 88 23.29 21.85 -9.38
C ASN A 88 23.05 21.63 -10.89
N ALA A 89 24.00 22.13 -11.69
CA ALA A 89 24.01 21.99 -13.15
C ALA A 89 23.92 20.52 -13.61
N ALA A 90 24.51 19.57 -12.87
CA ALA A 90 24.44 18.15 -13.23
C ALA A 90 23.00 17.61 -13.25
N ILE A 91 22.13 18.15 -12.39
CA ILE A 91 20.71 17.76 -12.33
C ILE A 91 19.94 18.38 -13.49
N GLN A 92 20.24 19.63 -13.83
CA GLN A 92 19.61 20.33 -14.97
C GLN A 92 20.00 19.70 -16.31
N LEU A 93 21.21 19.13 -16.39
CA LEU A 93 21.69 18.40 -17.57
C LEU A 93 21.06 17.01 -17.75
N ILE A 94 20.28 16.52 -16.76
CA ILE A 94 19.60 15.22 -16.89
C ILE A 94 18.54 15.35 -17.99
N PRO A 95 18.64 14.60 -19.09
CA PRO A 95 17.66 14.68 -20.16
C PRO A 95 16.29 14.22 -19.66
N ASN A 96 15.25 14.91 -20.10
CA ASN A 96 13.87 14.50 -19.85
C ASN A 96 13.66 13.10 -20.42
N TYR A 97 13.44 12.14 -19.54
CA TYR A 97 13.22 10.76 -19.95
C TYR A 97 11.91 10.65 -20.73
N THR A 98 11.95 10.17 -21.98
CA THR A 98 10.76 9.80 -22.74
C THR A 98 10.60 8.28 -22.70
N ALA A 99 9.53 7.79 -22.08
CA ALA A 99 9.26 6.35 -22.07
C ALA A 99 8.90 5.85 -23.47
N ASP A 100 9.70 4.94 -24.03
CA ASP A 100 9.35 4.21 -25.23
C ASP A 100 8.15 3.28 -24.95
N THR A 101 7.01 3.56 -25.57
CA THR A 101 5.77 2.80 -25.40
C THR A 101 5.87 1.33 -25.79
N LYS A 102 6.91 0.98 -26.56
CA LYS A 102 7.22 -0.40 -27.01
C LYS A 102 7.99 -1.21 -25.94
N ILE A 103 8.60 -0.56 -24.96
CA ILE A 103 9.37 -1.23 -23.89
C ILE A 103 8.41 -1.64 -22.78
N LYS A 104 8.28 -2.96 -22.55
CA LYS A 104 7.38 -3.53 -21.54
C LYS A 104 7.69 -3.10 -20.10
N SER A 105 8.90 -2.61 -19.83
CA SER A 105 9.32 -2.08 -18.53
C SER A 105 10.30 -0.91 -18.74
N PRO A 106 9.80 0.33 -18.90
CA PRO A 106 10.63 1.52 -18.98
C PRO A 106 11.48 1.65 -17.70
N ARG A 107 12.78 1.97 -17.82
CA ARG A 107 13.72 2.02 -16.67
C ARG A 107 13.63 3.31 -15.84
N ASN A 108 12.87 4.31 -16.27
CA ASN A 108 12.74 5.59 -15.57
C ASN A 108 11.27 6.09 -15.58
N PRO A 109 10.66 6.42 -14.44
CA PRO A 109 9.23 6.74 -14.35
C PRO A 109 8.87 8.24 -14.52
N ASN A 110 9.84 9.13 -14.76
CA ASN A 110 9.63 10.58 -14.54
C ASN A 110 8.70 11.29 -15.54
N SER A 111 8.63 10.89 -16.82
CA SER A 111 7.67 11.51 -17.77
C SER A 111 6.22 11.09 -17.54
N GLU A 112 5.99 9.89 -17.01
CA GLU A 112 4.63 9.37 -16.82
C GLU A 112 3.96 9.98 -15.59
N ILE A 113 4.72 10.38 -14.56
CA ILE A 113 4.19 11.10 -13.39
C ILE A 113 3.78 12.53 -13.78
N ARG A 114 4.59 13.26 -14.58
CA ARG A 114 4.20 14.57 -15.14
C ARG A 114 2.99 14.48 -16.07
N LYS A 115 2.86 13.41 -16.87
CA LYS A 115 1.67 13.14 -17.70
C LYS A 115 0.45 12.68 -16.90
N ALA A 116 0.63 11.88 -15.83
CA ALA A 116 -0.45 11.38 -14.98
C ALA A 116 -1.04 12.44 -14.05
N LEU A 117 -0.27 13.47 -13.68
CA LEU A 117 -0.78 14.66 -13.00
C LEU A 117 -1.73 15.49 -13.87
N ASN A 118 -1.73 15.28 -15.19
CA ASN A 118 -2.61 15.94 -16.16
C ASN A 118 -3.81 15.07 -16.60
N TYR A 119 -4.04 13.91 -15.95
CA TYR A 119 -5.19 13.04 -16.21
C TYR A 119 -6.27 13.16 -15.13
N PRO A 120 -7.58 13.10 -15.45
CA PRO A 120 -8.65 13.42 -14.50
C PRO A 120 -8.84 12.40 -13.38
N SER A 121 -8.19 11.23 -13.40
CA SER A 121 -8.23 10.33 -12.23
C SER A 121 -7.11 9.28 -12.21
N LEU A 122 -6.53 9.05 -11.03
CA LEU A 122 -5.66 7.91 -10.70
C LEU A 122 -6.27 6.52 -11.02
N LYS A 123 -7.58 6.45 -11.27
CA LYS A 123 -8.29 5.20 -11.59
C LYS A 123 -7.90 4.67 -12.98
N GLU A 124 -7.59 5.55 -13.94
CA GLU A 124 -7.23 5.13 -15.30
C GLU A 124 -5.74 4.75 -15.44
N TYR A 125 -4.83 5.37 -14.67
CA TYR A 125 -3.39 5.07 -14.76
C TYR A 125 -3.02 3.68 -14.18
N ILE A 126 -3.74 3.21 -13.16
CA ILE A 126 -3.55 1.85 -12.58
C ILE A 126 -4.05 0.75 -13.54
N VAL A 127 -4.99 1.09 -14.43
CA VAL A 127 -5.59 0.19 -15.44
C VAL A 127 -4.63 -0.10 -16.60
N TYR A 128 -3.75 0.85 -16.96
CA TYR A 128 -2.89 0.73 -18.15
C TYR A 128 -1.71 -0.27 -18.05
N LYS A 129 -1.48 -0.90 -16.90
CA LYS A 129 -0.56 -2.05 -16.78
C LYS A 129 -1.20 -3.22 -16.07
N ASN A 130 -2.24 -3.76 -16.68
CA ASN A 130 -2.48 -5.19 -16.63
C ASN A 130 -1.56 -5.86 -17.66
N THR A 131 -0.28 -6.00 -17.33
CA THR A 131 0.52 -7.04 -17.96
C THR A 131 -0.10 -8.37 -17.54
N SER A 132 -0.93 -8.93 -18.42
CA SER A 132 -1.32 -10.33 -18.37
C SER A 132 -0.07 -11.13 -18.01
N LYS A 133 -0.15 -11.91 -16.92
CA LYS A 133 0.88 -12.91 -16.62
C LYS A 133 0.99 -13.74 -17.88
N LYS A 134 2.06 -13.56 -18.66
CA LYS A 134 2.41 -14.57 -19.65
C LYS A 134 2.60 -15.86 -18.87
N ASP A 135 1.87 -16.90 -19.25
CA ASP A 135 2.06 -18.21 -18.66
C ASP A 135 3.54 -18.55 -18.68
N CYS A 136 4.03 -19.05 -17.55
CA CYS A 136 5.43 -19.40 -17.40
C CYS A 136 5.77 -20.43 -18.49
N LEU A 137 6.67 -20.08 -19.42
CA LEU A 137 7.13 -20.96 -20.50
C LEU A 137 7.94 -22.17 -20.00
N LYS A 138 8.26 -22.24 -18.69
CA LYS A 138 8.91 -23.40 -18.10
C LYS A 138 7.92 -24.57 -18.06
N PRO A 139 8.22 -25.72 -18.69
CA PRO A 139 7.38 -26.89 -18.59
C PRO A 139 7.30 -27.35 -17.11
N ARG A 140 6.08 -27.63 -16.64
CA ARG A 140 5.86 -28.16 -15.28
C ARG A 140 6.20 -29.64 -15.25
N ASN A 141 7.49 -29.95 -15.25
CA ASN A 141 7.97 -31.34 -15.26
C ASN A 141 7.73 -32.11 -13.96
N THR A 142 7.31 -31.43 -12.88
CA THR A 142 6.93 -32.09 -11.63
C THR A 142 5.58 -31.54 -11.11
N PRO A 143 4.61 -32.40 -10.77
CA PRO A 143 3.39 -31.96 -10.11
C PRO A 143 3.74 -31.35 -8.76
N ARG A 144 3.13 -30.21 -8.41
CA ARG A 144 3.34 -29.57 -7.10
C ARG A 144 2.86 -30.52 -6.01
N LYS A 145 3.79 -30.98 -5.17
CA LYS A 145 3.48 -31.75 -3.97
C LYS A 145 3.44 -30.81 -2.76
N CYS A 146 2.51 -31.04 -1.87
CA CYS A 146 2.42 -30.33 -0.60
C CYS A 146 3.63 -30.66 0.26
N LEU A 147 4.32 -29.65 0.78
CA LEU A 147 5.48 -29.86 1.66
C LEU A 147 5.12 -30.62 2.95
N HIS A 148 3.86 -30.54 3.39
CA HIS A 148 3.42 -31.11 4.66
C HIS A 148 2.84 -32.52 4.53
N CYS A 149 2.15 -32.84 3.43
CA CYS A 149 1.47 -34.13 3.26
C CYS A 149 1.79 -34.85 1.94
N ASN A 150 2.69 -34.32 1.12
CA ASN A 150 3.12 -34.88 -0.18
C ASN A 150 2.03 -35.10 -1.23
N SER A 151 0.77 -34.75 -0.94
CA SER A 151 -0.35 -34.85 -1.87
C SER A 151 -0.30 -33.76 -2.95
N ALA A 152 -1.06 -33.93 -4.04
CA ALA A 152 -1.08 -33.04 -5.20
C ALA A 152 -1.86 -31.73 -4.96
N HIS A 153 -1.38 -30.90 -4.02
CA HIS A 153 -1.87 -29.56 -3.77
C HIS A 153 -0.75 -28.66 -3.22
N THR A 154 -0.95 -27.34 -3.21
CA THR A 154 0.02 -26.38 -2.66
C THR A 154 0.07 -26.44 -1.13
N ALA A 155 1.22 -26.17 -0.50
CA ALA A 155 1.37 -26.21 0.96
C ALA A 155 0.35 -25.36 1.75
N ASN A 156 -0.13 -24.26 1.17
CA ASN A 156 -1.12 -23.36 1.78
C ASN A 156 -2.59 -23.81 1.59
N PHE A 157 -2.83 -25.00 1.07
CA PHE A 157 -4.18 -25.53 0.86
C PHE A 157 -4.91 -25.67 2.20
N THR A 158 -6.10 -25.08 2.31
CA THR A 158 -6.86 -25.00 3.56
C THR A 158 -7.40 -26.37 4.01
N GLY A 159 -7.63 -27.30 3.08
CA GLY A 159 -8.05 -28.66 3.40
C GLY A 159 -6.90 -29.64 3.68
N CYS A 160 -5.65 -29.16 3.77
CA CYS A 160 -4.53 -30.05 4.06
C CYS A 160 -4.51 -30.39 5.57
N PRO A 161 -4.52 -31.69 5.94
CA PRO A 161 -4.61 -32.12 7.34
C PRO A 161 -3.35 -31.76 8.17
N LYS A 162 -2.23 -31.51 7.50
CA LYS A 162 -0.93 -31.15 8.12
C LYS A 162 -0.55 -29.69 7.89
N ASN A 163 -1.49 -28.84 7.46
CA ASN A 163 -1.21 -27.43 7.26
C ASN A 163 -1.04 -26.74 8.63
N PRO A 164 0.15 -26.20 8.96
CA PRO A 164 0.39 -25.55 10.25
C PRO A 164 -0.36 -24.21 10.39
N ILE A 165 -1.02 -23.73 9.33
CA ILE A 165 -1.81 -22.51 9.35
C ILE A 165 -3.13 -22.78 10.09
N HIS A 166 -3.11 -22.68 11.42
CA HIS A 166 -4.32 -22.45 12.20
C HIS A 166 -4.86 -21.05 11.87
N ARG A 167 -5.79 -20.96 10.91
CA ARG A 167 -6.58 -19.72 10.76
C ARG A 167 -7.47 -19.61 11.98
N LYS A 168 -7.16 -18.69 12.90
CA LYS A 168 -8.08 -18.29 13.95
C LYS A 168 -9.39 -17.86 13.28
N SER A 169 -10.50 -18.51 13.62
CA SER A 169 -11.82 -18.01 13.27
C SER A 169 -12.02 -16.71 14.03
N PHE A 170 -12.36 -15.63 13.32
CA PHE A 170 -12.82 -14.42 13.99
C PHE A 170 -14.26 -14.66 14.46
N PRO A 171 -14.63 -14.21 15.68
CA PRO A 171 -16.01 -14.25 16.11
C PRO A 171 -16.89 -13.42 15.17
N ALA A 172 -18.20 -13.67 15.17
CA ALA A 172 -19.13 -12.83 14.42
C ALA A 172 -18.97 -11.35 14.84
N PRO A 173 -19.07 -10.40 13.90
CA PRO A 173 -19.10 -8.98 14.25
C PRO A 173 -20.29 -8.71 15.19
N PRO A 174 -20.19 -7.72 16.10
CA PRO A 174 -21.34 -7.31 16.90
C PRO A 174 -22.46 -6.76 16.00
N GLU A 175 -23.70 -6.95 16.44
CA GLU A 175 -24.91 -6.47 15.77
C GLU A 175 -24.83 -4.94 15.59
N ASN A 176 -25.23 -4.42 14.42
CA ASN A 176 -25.14 -3.00 14.04
C ASN A 176 -23.72 -2.39 13.90
N SER A 177 -22.67 -3.21 13.83
CA SER A 177 -21.26 -2.78 13.69
C SER A 177 -20.97 -1.79 12.55
N TRP A 178 -21.79 -1.76 11.49
CA TRP A 178 -21.62 -0.92 10.31
C TRP A 178 -22.53 0.33 10.29
N SER A 179 -23.51 0.38 11.22
CA SER A 179 -24.54 1.42 11.31
C SER A 179 -24.35 2.31 12.54
N ASP A 180 -23.55 1.86 13.50
CA ASP A 180 -23.38 2.52 14.78
C ASP A 180 -22.42 3.71 14.68
N SER A 181 -23.00 4.92 14.76
CA SER A 181 -22.27 6.19 14.80
C SER A 181 -21.26 6.22 15.95
N ALA A 182 -21.50 5.47 17.04
CA ALA A 182 -20.61 5.38 18.18
C ALA A 182 -19.26 4.72 17.84
N VAL A 183 -19.19 3.88 16.80
CA VAL A 183 -17.92 3.26 16.35
C VAL A 183 -17.01 4.28 15.68
N ILE A 184 -17.58 5.20 14.89
CA ILE A 184 -16.84 6.34 14.31
C ILE A 184 -16.43 7.31 15.43
N VAL A 185 -17.32 7.57 16.38
CA VAL A 185 -17.03 8.39 17.57
C VAL A 185 -15.91 7.74 18.38
N TYR A 186 -15.85 6.42 18.54
CA TYR A 186 -14.77 5.71 19.24
C TYR A 186 -13.41 5.87 18.56
N VAL A 187 -13.34 5.80 17.23
CA VAL A 187 -12.09 6.05 16.49
C VAL A 187 -11.64 7.51 16.64
N ARG A 188 -12.59 8.45 16.71
CA ARG A 188 -12.32 9.88 16.92
C ARG A 188 -12.00 10.23 18.38
N ALA A 189 -12.63 9.56 19.33
CA ALA A 189 -12.50 9.80 20.76
C ALA A 189 -11.08 9.48 21.23
N LEU A 190 -10.54 10.35 22.08
CA LEU A 190 -9.27 10.11 22.76
C LEU A 190 -9.33 8.79 23.55
N PRO A 191 -8.22 8.05 23.70
CA PRO A 191 -8.21 6.89 24.56
C PRO A 191 -8.66 7.34 25.95
N ILE A 192 -9.74 6.71 26.45
CA ILE A 192 -10.20 6.83 27.83
C ILE A 192 -8.96 6.67 28.70
N ALA A 193 -8.68 7.68 29.53
CA ALA A 193 -7.62 7.62 30.51
C ALA A 193 -7.88 6.37 31.36
N ILE A 194 -7.01 5.37 31.20
CA ILE A 194 -7.00 4.24 32.11
C ILE A 194 -6.42 4.83 33.41
N THR A 195 -7.32 5.05 34.37
CA THR A 195 -7.03 5.42 35.76
C THR A 195 -6.12 4.40 36.42
#